data_AF-A0A1G0F2E4-F1
#
_entry.id   AF-A0A1G0F2E4-F1
#
_cell.length_a   1.000
_cell.length_b   1.000
_cell.length_c   1.000
_cell.angle_alpha   90.00
_cell.angle_beta   90.00
_cell.angle_gamma   90.00
#
_symmetry.space_group_name_H-M   'P 1'
#
loop_
_entity.id
_entity.type
_entity.pdbx_description
1 polymer ?
#
loop_
_entity_poly.entity_id
_entity_poly.type
_entity_poly.pdbx_seq_one_letter_code
_entity_poly.pdbx_strand_id
1 'polypeptide(L)'
;MNNTRRNIIGFALITLIMLFNTGCSALSNSALINELRFGKLIAANNALRDAATNCADQDARLRASIWAKTAINDIRAQGTYFKKESPEYIQAVGLINNLALVNRSTATPEQSCKQLRKTYKMTNEYIALLSNTPVLIAQN
;
A
#
# COMPACT_ATOMS: atom_id res chain seq x y z
N MET A 1 28.88 31.10 -38.41
CA MET A 1 28.52 30.49 -37.11
C MET A 1 27.38 29.47 -37.26
N ASN A 2 27.56 28.34 -37.97
CA ASN A 2 26.41 27.44 -38.27
C ASN A 2 26.63 25.93 -38.09
N ASN A 3 27.87 25.44 -37.92
CA ASN A 3 28.13 24.00 -37.79
C ASN A 3 28.22 23.50 -36.34
N THR A 4 28.63 24.35 -35.39
CA THR A 4 28.81 23.94 -34.00
C THR A 4 27.48 23.76 -33.24
N ARG A 5 26.46 24.59 -33.52
CA ARG A 5 25.13 24.47 -32.91
C ARG A 5 24.35 23.25 -33.39
N ARG A 6 24.54 22.83 -34.65
CA ARG A 6 23.90 21.64 -35.22
C ARG A 6 24.39 20.35 -34.57
N ASN A 7 25.69 20.25 -34.27
CA ASN A 7 26.26 19.08 -33.62
C ASN A 7 25.86 18.94 -32.15
N ILE A 8 25.69 20.05 -31.42
CA ILE A 8 25.27 20.02 -30.01
C ILE A 8 23.81 19.55 -29.86
N ILE A 9 22.93 19.96 -30.78
CA ILE A 9 21.52 19.51 -30.77
C ILE A 9 21.42 18.01 -31.11
N GLY A 10 22.26 17.51 -32.03
CA GLY A 10 22.31 16.08 -32.37
C GLY A 10 22.73 15.21 -31.18
N PHE A 11 23.73 15.64 -30.41
CA PHE A 11 24.19 14.90 -29.22
C PHE A 11 23.15 14.88 -28.09
N ALA A 12 22.42 15.99 -27.90
CA ALA A 12 21.37 16.07 -26.87
C ALA A 12 20.15 15.17 -27.17
N LEU A 13 19.82 14.95 -28.45
CA LEU A 13 18.73 14.06 -28.85
C LEU A 13 19.10 12.58 -28.69
N ILE A 14 20.35 12.22 -28.96
CA ILE A 14 20.83 10.83 -28.85
C ILE A 14 20.92 10.39 -27.39
N THR A 15 21.35 11.27 -26.47
CA THR A 15 21.36 10.97 -25.02
C THR A 15 19.95 10.85 -24.44
N LEU A 16 18.99 11.63 -24.94
CA LEU A 16 17.60 11.53 -24.51
C LEU A 16 16.96 10.19 -24.93
N ILE A 17 17.27 9.68 -26.13
CA ILE A 17 16.75 8.40 -26.63
C ILE A 17 17.37 7.20 -25.88
N MET A 18 18.62 7.30 -25.41
CA MET A 18 19.25 6.25 -24.59
C MET A 18 18.66 6.15 -23.17
N LEU A 19 18.12 7.25 -22.63
CA LEU A 19 17.42 7.26 -21.33
C LEU A 19 16.03 6.61 -21.40
N PHE A 20 15.35 6.65 -22.55
CA PHE A 20 14.03 6.03 -22.71
C PHE A 20 14.09 4.52 -22.99
N ASN A 21 15.17 4.00 -23.59
CA ASN A 21 15.29 2.56 -23.87
C ASN A 21 15.69 1.70 -22.66
N THR A 22 16.18 2.30 -21.57
CA THR A 22 16.53 1.59 -20.33
C THR A 22 15.47 1.74 -19.23
N GLY A 23 14.46 2.60 -19.43
CA GLY A 23 13.53 3.03 -18.39
C GLY A 23 12.31 2.12 -18.13
N CYS A 24 11.86 1.35 -19.12
CA CYS A 24 10.64 0.53 -18.93
C CYS A 24 10.91 -0.84 -18.29
N SER A 25 12.10 -1.41 -18.47
CA SER A 25 12.46 -2.69 -17.84
C SER A 25 12.72 -2.54 -16.33
N ALA A 26 13.12 -1.34 -15.86
CA ALA A 26 13.30 -1.05 -14.43
C ALA A 26 11.98 -0.80 -13.67
N LEU A 27 10.88 -0.53 -14.38
CA LEU A 27 9.52 -0.45 -13.81
C LEU A 27 8.95 -1.82 -13.40
N SER A 28 9.65 -2.91 -13.75
CA SER A 28 9.31 -4.26 -13.31
C SER A 28 9.71 -4.55 -11.85
N ASN A 29 10.26 -3.55 -11.14
CA ASN A 29 10.50 -3.66 -9.70
C ASN A 29 9.18 -3.93 -8.97
N SER A 30 9.06 -5.13 -8.40
CA SER A 30 7.91 -5.61 -7.63
C SER A 30 7.46 -4.62 -6.56
N ALA A 31 8.39 -3.81 -6.02
CA ALA A 31 8.10 -2.74 -5.08
C ALA A 31 7.15 -1.67 -5.65
N LEU A 32 7.38 -1.19 -6.88
CA LEU A 32 6.54 -0.18 -7.52
C LEU A 32 5.17 -0.74 -7.90
N ILE A 33 5.14 -2.00 -8.35
CA ILE A 33 3.90 -2.71 -8.67
C ILE A 33 3.06 -2.90 -7.40
N ASN A 34 3.69 -3.22 -6.26
CA ASN A 34 3.00 -3.35 -4.97
C ASN A 34 2.51 -2.01 -4.42
N GLU A 35 3.27 -0.93 -4.60
CA GLU A 35 2.81 0.43 -4.26
C GLU A 35 1.60 0.86 -5.10
N LEU A 36 1.61 0.58 -6.40
CA LEU A 36 0.47 0.88 -7.29
C LEU A 36 -0.76 0.03 -6.96
N ARG A 37 -0.58 -1.21 -6.53
CA ARG A 37 -1.67 -2.15 -6.22
C ARG A 37 -2.26 -1.98 -4.82
N PHE A 38 -1.40 -1.73 -3.85
CA PHE A 38 -1.74 -1.76 -2.42
C PHE A 38 -1.44 -0.44 -1.73
N GLY A 39 -1.22 0.66 -2.47
CA GLY A 39 -0.78 1.94 -1.91
C GLY A 39 -1.62 2.45 -0.74
N LYS A 40 -2.95 2.31 -0.81
CA LYS A 40 -3.84 2.67 0.31
C LYS A 40 -3.69 1.75 1.53
N LEU A 41 -3.45 0.46 1.30
CA LEU A 41 -3.19 -0.53 2.37
C LEU A 41 -1.82 -0.28 3.02
N ILE A 42 -0.80 0.06 2.21
CA ILE A 42 0.54 0.45 2.68
C ILE A 42 0.46 1.76 3.48
N ALA A 43 -0.29 2.75 3.00
CA ALA A 43 -0.52 4.00 3.73
C ALA A 43 -1.22 3.76 5.08
N ALA A 44 -2.22 2.88 5.12
CA ALA A 44 -2.85 2.46 6.36
C ALA A 44 -1.86 1.74 7.30
N ASN A 45 -1.02 0.85 6.78
CA ASN A 45 0.01 0.17 7.57
C ASN A 45 0.98 1.16 8.23
N ASN A 46 1.45 2.16 7.47
CA ASN A 46 2.33 3.20 7.97
C ASN A 46 1.65 4.07 9.05
N ALA A 47 0.41 4.51 8.80
CA ALA A 47 -0.36 5.28 9.77
C ALA A 47 -0.61 4.50 11.07
N LEU A 48 -0.93 3.19 10.96
CA LEU A 48 -1.09 2.30 12.10
C LEU A 48 0.21 2.12 12.88
N ARG A 49 1.34 1.95 12.20
CA ARG A 49 2.68 1.85 12.82
C ARG A 49 3.02 3.10 13.61
N ASP A 50 2.81 4.26 13.01
CA ASP A 50 3.14 5.55 13.63
C ASP A 50 2.27 5.76 14.88
N ALA A 51 0.96 5.48 14.79
CA ALA A 51 0.05 5.53 15.92
C ALA A 51 0.35 4.47 16.99
N ALA A 52 0.80 3.27 16.61
CA ALA A 52 1.15 2.19 17.53
C ALA A 52 2.46 2.44 18.30
N THR A 53 3.38 3.18 17.67
CA THR A 53 4.65 3.62 18.28
C THR A 53 4.40 4.80 19.21
N ASN A 54 3.59 5.77 18.78
CA ASN A 54 3.28 6.99 19.52
C ASN A 54 1.82 7.03 19.96
N CYS A 55 1.38 6.06 20.76
CA CYS A 55 -0.05 5.90 21.11
C CYS A 55 -0.71 7.08 21.83
N ALA A 56 0.08 7.96 22.47
CA ALA A 56 -0.44 9.18 23.09
C ALA A 56 -0.82 10.25 22.05
N ASP A 57 -0.17 10.26 20.89
CA ASP A 57 -0.38 11.22 19.80
C ASP A 57 -1.80 11.08 19.24
N GLN A 58 -2.60 12.14 19.40
CA GLN A 58 -3.98 12.18 18.90
C GLN A 58 -4.03 12.28 17.37
N ASP A 59 -3.11 13.01 16.75
CA ASP A 59 -3.07 13.20 15.31
C ASP A 59 -2.65 11.91 14.61
N ALA A 60 -1.67 11.19 15.16
CA ALA A 60 -1.29 9.88 14.63
C ALA A 60 -2.46 8.90 14.68
N ARG A 61 -3.23 8.88 15.77
CA ARG A 61 -4.44 8.04 15.90
C ARG A 61 -5.54 8.45 14.93
N LEU A 62 -5.76 9.74 14.75
CA LEU A 62 -6.74 10.25 13.79
C LEU A 62 -6.35 9.84 12.36
N ARG A 63 -5.08 10.01 11.97
CA ARG A 63 -4.58 9.54 10.67
C ARG A 63 -4.76 8.03 10.49
N ALA A 64 -4.45 7.24 11.52
CA ALA A 64 -4.64 5.80 11.49
C ALA A 64 -6.12 5.42 11.28
N SER A 65 -7.06 6.12 11.93
CA SER A 65 -8.51 5.93 11.72
C SER A 65 -8.95 6.29 10.30
N ILE A 66 -8.51 7.44 9.78
CA ILE A 66 -8.83 7.86 8.40
C ILE A 66 -8.35 6.83 7.39
N TRP A 67 -7.08 6.40 7.49
CA TRP A 67 -6.52 5.42 6.57
C TRP A 67 -7.10 4.02 6.77
N ALA A 68 -7.45 3.62 8.00
CA ALA A 68 -8.14 2.36 8.25
C ALA A 68 -9.50 2.30 7.55
N LYS A 69 -10.27 3.40 7.57
CA LYS A 69 -11.53 3.50 6.81
C LYS A 69 -11.31 3.32 5.30
N THR A 70 -10.29 3.97 4.76
CA THR A 70 -9.94 3.85 3.33
C THR A 70 -9.52 2.42 2.97
N ALA A 71 -8.66 1.80 3.78
CA ALA A 71 -8.18 0.45 3.56
C ALA A 71 -9.31 -0.60 3.63
N ILE A 72 -10.31 -0.43 4.50
CA ILE A 72 -11.48 -1.34 4.54
C ILE A 72 -12.18 -1.44 3.19
N ASN A 73 -12.40 -0.32 2.51
CA ASN A 73 -13.10 -0.32 1.22
C ASN A 73 -12.28 -1.03 0.15
N ASP A 74 -10.97 -0.79 0.13
CA ASP A 74 -10.05 -1.44 -0.79
C ASP A 74 -9.94 -2.95 -0.54
N ILE A 75 -9.80 -3.38 0.72
CA ILE A 75 -9.74 -4.80 1.08
C ILE A 75 -11.06 -5.50 0.71
N ARG A 76 -12.21 -4.84 0.85
CA ARG A 76 -13.51 -5.39 0.40
C ARG A 76 -13.53 -5.60 -1.11
N ALA A 77 -13.09 -4.61 -1.87
CA ALA A 77 -13.04 -4.69 -3.32
C ALA A 77 -12.06 -5.77 -3.80
N GLN A 78 -10.91 -5.93 -3.12
CA GLN A 78 -9.98 -7.03 -3.41
C GLN A 78 -10.55 -8.39 -3.00
N GLY A 79 -11.27 -8.41 -1.86
CA GLY A 79 -11.89 -9.61 -1.30
C GLY A 79 -12.90 -10.29 -2.22
N THR A 80 -13.52 -9.57 -3.16
CA THR A 80 -14.44 -10.16 -4.14
C THR A 80 -13.75 -11.07 -5.16
N TYR A 81 -12.43 -10.95 -5.31
CA TYR A 81 -11.64 -11.80 -6.21
C TYR A 81 -11.15 -13.09 -5.54
N PHE A 82 -11.20 -13.16 -4.21
CA PHE A 82 -10.80 -14.37 -3.49
C PHE A 82 -11.95 -15.35 -3.40
N LYS A 83 -11.64 -16.64 -3.57
CA LYS A 83 -12.60 -17.71 -3.31
C LYS A 83 -13.07 -17.60 -1.85
N LYS A 84 -14.37 -17.65 -1.62
CA LYS A 84 -14.94 -17.69 -0.25
C LYS A 84 -14.26 -18.82 0.54
N GLU A 85 -13.89 -18.54 1.79
CA GLU A 85 -13.19 -19.46 2.70
C GLU A 85 -11.73 -19.78 2.33
N SER A 86 -11.18 -19.18 1.28
CA SER A 86 -9.72 -19.20 1.08
C SER A 86 -9.00 -18.49 2.23
N PRO A 87 -7.73 -18.84 2.52
CA PRO A 87 -6.92 -18.15 3.51
C PRO A 87 -6.88 -16.63 3.31
N GLU A 88 -6.80 -16.16 2.06
CA GLU A 88 -6.81 -14.75 1.68
C GLU A 88 -8.13 -14.07 2.05
N TYR A 89 -9.25 -14.72 1.75
CA TYR A 89 -10.58 -14.23 2.11
C TYR A 89 -10.76 -14.14 3.63
N ILE A 90 -10.37 -15.17 4.37
CA ILE A 90 -10.49 -15.21 5.84
C ILE A 90 -9.64 -14.10 6.47
N GLN A 91 -8.40 -13.92 6.00
CA GLN A 91 -7.53 -12.85 6.47
C GLN A 91 -8.08 -11.47 6.12
N ALA A 92 -8.63 -11.27 4.91
CA ALA A 92 -9.27 -10.03 4.51
C ALA A 92 -10.42 -9.64 5.46
N VAL A 93 -11.32 -10.59 5.76
CA VAL A 93 -12.45 -10.38 6.70
C VAL A 93 -11.94 -10.07 8.11
N GLY A 94 -10.95 -10.84 8.59
CA GLY A 94 -10.33 -10.61 9.90
C GLY A 94 -9.68 -9.22 10.02
N LEU A 95 -8.98 -8.79 8.96
CA LEU A 95 -8.35 -7.47 8.92
C LEU A 95 -9.39 -6.34 8.88
N ILE A 96 -10.43 -6.46 8.05
CA ILE A 96 -11.54 -5.48 8.00
C ILE A 96 -12.14 -5.28 9.39
N ASN A 97 -12.38 -6.36 10.14
CA ASN A 97 -12.93 -6.26 11.48
C ASN A 97 -12.00 -5.51 12.44
N ASN A 98 -10.69 -5.75 12.39
CA ASN A 98 -9.73 -5.05 13.25
C ASN A 98 -9.56 -3.58 12.86
N LEU A 99 -9.56 -3.25 11.56
CA LEU A 99 -9.57 -1.87 11.07
C LEU A 99 -10.85 -1.14 11.49
N ALA A 100 -12.00 -1.82 11.50
CA ALA A 100 -13.25 -1.23 11.97
C ALA A 100 -13.22 -0.91 13.48
N LEU A 101 -12.50 -1.70 14.28
CA LEU A 101 -12.29 -1.42 15.70
C LEU A 101 -11.39 -0.20 15.92
N VAL A 102 -10.38 0.01 15.08
CA VAL A 102 -9.56 1.24 15.10
C VAL A 102 -10.44 2.49 14.89
N ASN A 103 -11.42 2.41 13.99
CA ASN A 103 -12.32 3.53 13.69
C ASN A 103 -13.36 3.82 14.79
N ARG A 104 -13.70 2.83 15.62
CA ARG A 104 -14.81 2.90 16.58
C ARG A 104 -14.37 3.01 18.03
N SER A 105 -13.08 3.09 18.31
CA SER A 105 -12.56 2.93 19.68
C SER A 105 -13.05 4.04 20.61
N THR A 106 -13.99 3.70 21.51
CA THR A 106 -14.28 4.41 22.77
C THR A 106 -13.46 3.84 23.93
N ALA A 107 -12.49 2.97 23.63
CA ALA A 107 -11.70 2.23 24.60
C ALA A 107 -10.67 3.14 25.29
N THR A 108 -10.15 2.69 26.43
CA THR A 108 -9.08 3.42 27.13
C THR A 108 -7.86 3.60 26.21
N PRO A 109 -6.99 4.59 26.47
CA PRO A 109 -5.79 4.80 25.65
C PRO A 109 -4.93 3.54 25.49
N GLU A 110 -4.79 2.75 26.56
CA GLU A 110 -4.03 1.50 26.56
C GLU A 110 -4.67 0.43 25.66
N GLN A 111 -5.99 0.24 25.77
CA GLN A 111 -6.74 -0.70 24.90
C GLN A 111 -6.67 -0.27 23.44
N SER A 112 -6.80 1.03 23.17
CA SER A 112 -6.63 1.59 21.82
C SER A 112 -5.23 1.33 21.27
N CYS A 113 -4.19 1.50 22.08
CA CYS A 113 -2.81 1.23 21.68
C CYS A 113 -2.57 -0.25 21.33
N LYS A 114 -3.11 -1.15 22.16
CA LYS A 114 -3.06 -2.61 21.90
C LYS A 114 -3.78 -2.96 20.59
N GLN A 115 -4.95 -2.35 20.35
CA GLN A 115 -5.70 -2.55 19.11
C GLN A 115 -4.93 -2.03 17.88
N LEU A 116 -4.28 -0.87 17.98
CA LEU A 116 -3.44 -0.32 16.90
C LEU A 116 -2.28 -1.27 16.57
N ARG A 117 -1.55 -1.74 17.57
CA ARG A 117 -0.43 -2.70 17.39
C ARG A 117 -0.88 -4.01 16.74
N LYS A 118 -2.00 -4.57 17.22
CA LYS A 118 -2.59 -5.78 16.63
C LYS A 118 -2.97 -5.56 15.18
N THR A 119 -3.67 -4.45 14.89
CA THR A 119 -4.15 -4.14 13.55
C THR A 119 -2.98 -3.86 12.60
N TYR A 120 -1.94 -3.15 13.05
CA TYR A 120 -0.68 -2.98 12.33
C TYR A 120 -0.07 -4.33 11.94
N LYS A 121 0.11 -5.24 12.91
CA LYS A 121 0.69 -6.57 12.66
C LYS A 121 -0.11 -7.34 11.61
N MET A 122 -1.43 -7.39 11.75
CA MET A 122 -2.31 -8.07 10.78
C MET A 122 -2.28 -7.41 9.40
N THR A 123 -2.18 -6.08 9.33
CA THR A 123 -2.06 -5.36 8.06
C THR A 123 -0.76 -5.75 7.35
N ASN A 124 0.34 -5.80 8.10
CA ASN A 124 1.65 -6.19 7.56
C ASN A 124 1.67 -7.66 7.09
N GLU A 125 1.08 -8.57 7.86
CA GLU A 125 0.91 -9.98 7.47
C GLU A 125 0.07 -10.12 6.19
N TYR A 126 -1.01 -9.35 6.08
CA TYR A 126 -1.87 -9.37 4.89
C TYR A 126 -1.19 -8.79 3.65
N ILE A 127 -0.42 -7.69 3.78
CA ILE A 127 0.41 -7.16 2.68
C ILE A 127 1.42 -8.22 2.22
N ALA A 128 2.07 -8.92 3.16
CA ALA A 128 3.01 -9.98 2.83
C ALA A 128 2.32 -11.17 2.12
N LEU A 129 1.12 -11.55 2.55
CA LEU A 129 0.33 -12.57 1.87
C LEU A 129 0.04 -12.15 0.42
N LEU A 130 -0.52 -10.96 0.22
CA LEU A 130 -0.88 -10.46 -1.11
C LEU A 130 0.32 -10.30 -2.04
N SER A 131 1.49 -9.97 -1.50
CA SER A 131 2.74 -9.85 -2.27
C SER A 131 3.24 -11.21 -2.77
N ASN A 132 2.84 -12.30 -2.11
CA ASN A 132 3.18 -13.67 -2.49
C ASN A 132 2.06 -14.38 -3.30
N THR A 133 0.86 -13.80 -3.35
CA THR A 133 -0.24 -14.32 -4.16
C THR A 133 -0.03 -13.92 -5.63
N PRO A 134 0.01 -14.88 -6.58
CA PRO A 134 0.12 -14.55 -8.00
C PRO A 134 -1.06 -13.69 -8.44
N VAL A 135 -0.79 -12.78 -9.38
CA VAL A 135 -1.78 -11.84 -9.87
C VAL A 135 -2.98 -12.61 -10.42
N LEU A 136 -4.13 -12.51 -9.76
CA LEU A 136 -5.42 -12.82 -10.37
C LEU A 136 -5.73 -11.70 -11.37
N ILE A 137 -5.01 -11.68 -12.50
CA ILE A 137 -5.43 -10.89 -13.65
C ILE A 137 -6.77 -11.49 -14.02
N ALA A 138 -7.81 -10.66 -13.97
CA ALA A 138 -9.19 -11.02 -14.28
C ALA A 138 -9.25 -12.09 -15.39
N GLN A 139 -9.56 -13.33 -14.99
CA GLN A 139 -10.15 -14.28 -15.90
C GLN A 139 -11.63 -13.92 -15.95
N ASN A 140 -11.95 -12.91 -16.75
CA ASN A 140 -13.30 -12.63 -17.24
C ASN A 140 -13.17 -12.27 -18.72
#